data_AF-A0AA47I5R9-F1
#
_entry.id   AF-A0AA47I5R9-F1
#
_cell.length_a   1.000
_cell.length_b   1.000
_cell.length_c   1.000
_cell.angle_alpha   90.00
_cell.angle_beta   90.00
_cell.angle_gamma   90.00
#
_symmetry.space_group_name_H-M   'P 1'
#
loop_
_entity.id
_entity.type
_entity.pdbx_description
1 polymer ?
#
loop_
_entity_poly.entity_id
_entity_poly.type
_entity_poly.pdbx_seq_one_letter_code
_entity_poly.pdbx_strand_id
1 'polypeptide(L)'
;MKKIFAIILSIISISSFFILLNIKDKSANWMQVYIVIIMYVILILIVFYKLLNSYKEFGIKKMLGFTTVDIWIKDITNLMILQLTINVIIDILMFIIMLKGYSNYLNSFIFKVCMSLIIQLVISFVFLSIPYIYISRITISNMIKNKKNMKAIVNFNSILKTIFIIIFILVSSISLNEYDSIKSFYNTSFEKWEKTKDYAFIGGLKAKDYEELQSDAFNLKLKKLYLYLNAKGSILADFNDFTQQSMELNKDADIPKLVKAFATVNPNYLINNKFYDINNKKINILESERDSIIIIPHRYINSEKEIKNFFSHLGKDIKIIWSKDNQKLFSYDIDVNSKYGNMVTDPLLMVITESNGDLHDYAKVAGEEGGPFKFKSTNRDNPQGTFENKAKELGIYNKLVNVYSVYDEVSVEIYNLKQKLFVISVVMFLCIMIIIFIILQNTFNYFEENKQLLVIKTFHGYKYYDKYRDYYLKMLFSWIIIAIFIIVKNGVKPDNSWSIFMGALVMDIIISAISIKKIEKRNIIKVIKRG
;
A
#
# COMPACT_ATOMS: atom_id res chain seq x y z
N MET A 1 16.32 20.85 22.09
CA MET A 1 15.04 21.33 21.51
C MET A 1 15.21 21.95 20.12
N LYS A 2 16.10 22.93 19.87
CA LYS A 2 16.29 23.52 18.52
C LYS A 2 16.49 22.47 17.40
N LYS A 3 17.35 21.45 17.62
CA LYS A 3 17.54 20.34 16.68
C LYS A 3 16.26 19.55 16.37
N ILE A 4 15.41 19.31 17.39
CA ILE A 4 14.14 18.57 17.23
C ILE A 4 13.14 19.41 16.41
N PHE A 5 13.04 20.72 16.69
CA PHE A 5 12.23 21.63 15.88
C PHE A 5 12.67 21.63 14.42
N ALA A 6 13.98 21.71 14.16
CA ALA A 6 14.51 21.69 12.81
C ALA A 6 14.17 20.39 12.05
N ILE A 7 14.27 19.23 12.70
CA ILE A 7 13.91 17.93 12.10
C ILE A 7 12.42 17.85 11.78
N ILE A 8 11.54 18.31 12.67
CA ILE A 8 10.09 18.26 12.42
C ILE A 8 9.71 19.23 11.29
N LEU A 9 10.26 20.45 11.31
CA LEU A 9 10.03 21.45 10.28
C LEU A 9 10.56 21.01 8.92
N SER A 10 11.69 20.29 8.86
CA SER A 10 12.19 19.74 7.60
C SER A 10 11.29 18.64 7.04
N ILE A 11 10.76 17.75 7.88
CA ILE A 11 9.80 16.72 7.46
C ILE A 11 8.52 17.36 6.92
N ILE A 12 8.00 18.40 7.60
CA ILE A 12 6.82 19.16 7.14
C ILE A 12 7.12 19.78 5.78
N SER A 13 8.25 20.48 5.64
CA SER A 13 8.64 21.16 4.41
C SER A 13 8.76 20.20 3.22
N ILE A 14 9.49 19.09 3.37
CA ILE A 14 9.64 18.07 2.32
C ILE A 14 8.27 17.51 1.93
N SER A 15 7.44 17.17 2.91
CA SER A 15 6.12 16.58 2.64
C SER A 15 5.19 17.59 1.95
N SER A 16 5.17 18.84 2.40
CA SER A 16 4.38 19.91 1.80
C SER A 16 4.80 20.22 0.37
N PHE A 17 6.11 20.24 0.09
CA PHE A 17 6.65 20.45 -1.27
C PHE A 17 6.06 19.44 -2.27
N PHE A 18 6.04 18.15 -1.93
CA PHE A 18 5.49 17.12 -2.81
C PHE A 18 3.96 17.22 -2.97
N ILE A 19 3.21 17.55 -1.91
CA ILE A 19 1.74 17.73 -1.99
C ILE A 19 1.40 18.84 -2.98
N LEU A 20 2.06 19.99 -2.86
CA LEU A 20 1.71 21.21 -3.59
C LEU A 20 2.11 21.16 -5.05
N LEU A 21 3.16 20.42 -5.39
CA LEU A 21 3.58 20.25 -6.78
C LEU A 21 2.85 19.09 -7.48
N ASN A 22 2.02 18.32 -6.76
CA ASN A 22 1.24 17.20 -7.30
C ASN A 22 2.11 16.22 -8.10
N ILE A 23 3.37 16.05 -7.68
CA ILE A 23 4.40 15.29 -8.42
C ILE A 23 4.13 13.78 -8.37
N LYS A 24 3.35 13.32 -7.39
CA LYS A 24 3.01 11.92 -7.20
C LYS A 24 1.53 11.66 -7.41
N ASP A 25 1.22 10.39 -7.64
CA ASP A 25 -0.12 9.85 -7.82
C ASP A 25 -1.10 10.32 -6.72
N LYS A 26 -2.40 10.39 -7.03
CA LYS A 26 -3.43 11.02 -6.17
C LYS A 26 -3.46 10.43 -4.74
N SER A 27 -3.14 9.15 -4.60
CA SER A 27 -3.04 8.43 -3.33
C SER A 27 -1.85 8.88 -2.48
N ALA A 28 -0.70 9.17 -3.10
CA ALA A 28 0.51 9.61 -2.42
C ALA A 28 0.38 11.00 -1.78
N ASN A 29 -0.45 11.86 -2.35
CA ASN A 29 -0.72 13.19 -1.80
C ASN A 29 -1.48 13.13 -0.47
N TRP A 30 -2.54 12.31 -0.38
CA TRP A 30 -3.29 12.14 0.88
C TRP A 30 -2.40 11.65 2.01
N MET A 31 -1.43 10.79 1.70
CA MET A 31 -0.48 10.25 2.67
C MET A 31 0.46 11.33 3.23
N GLN A 32 0.98 12.20 2.36
CA GLN A 32 1.82 13.32 2.78
C GLN A 32 1.04 14.31 3.65
N VAL A 33 -0.26 14.52 3.36
CA VAL A 33 -1.14 15.33 4.21
C VAL A 33 -1.21 14.74 5.63
N TYR A 34 -1.37 13.42 5.79
CA TYR A 34 -1.37 12.79 7.11
C TYR A 34 -0.04 12.98 7.86
N ILE A 35 1.11 12.83 7.17
CA ILE A 35 2.43 13.07 7.78
C ILE A 35 2.53 14.51 8.28
N VAL A 36 2.12 15.49 7.47
CA VAL A 36 2.14 16.91 7.83
C VAL A 36 1.26 17.17 9.06
N ILE A 37 0.05 16.61 9.10
CA ILE A 37 -0.86 16.76 10.25
C ILE A 37 -0.22 16.18 11.53
N ILE A 38 0.33 14.95 11.47
CA ILE A 38 0.99 14.31 12.61
C ILE A 38 2.15 15.18 13.11
N MET A 39 2.97 15.71 12.20
CA MET A 39 4.13 16.54 12.55
C MET A 39 3.71 17.86 13.21
N TYR A 40 2.65 18.52 12.74
CA TYR A 40 2.12 19.71 13.40
C TYR A 40 1.59 19.41 14.80
N VAL A 41 0.91 18.27 15.00
CA VAL A 41 0.47 17.89 16.35
C VAL A 41 1.68 17.69 17.27
N ILE A 42 2.73 16.98 16.83
CA ILE A 42 3.97 16.83 17.63
C ILE A 42 4.56 18.20 17.96
N LEU A 43 4.61 19.11 16.99
CA LEU A 43 5.15 20.46 17.17
C LEU A 43 4.37 21.25 18.22
N ILE A 44 3.02 21.21 18.19
CA ILE A 44 2.15 21.81 19.22
C ILE A 44 2.47 21.24 20.61
N LEU A 45 2.57 19.91 20.72
CA LEU A 45 2.85 19.23 21.98
C LEU A 45 4.22 19.60 22.57
N ILE A 46 5.25 19.73 21.71
CA ILE A 46 6.59 20.18 22.12
C ILE A 46 6.56 21.64 22.58
N VAL A 47 5.82 22.51 21.89
CA VAL A 47 5.69 23.92 22.31
C VAL A 47 4.98 24.02 23.66
N PHE A 48 3.90 23.26 23.89
CA PHE A 48 3.28 23.14 25.21
C PHE A 48 4.30 22.72 26.27
N TYR A 49 5.10 21.67 25.99
CA TYR A 49 6.11 21.19 26.93
C TYR A 49 7.19 22.26 27.23
N LYS A 50 7.68 22.97 26.21
CA LYS A 50 8.63 24.09 26.37
C LYS A 50 8.04 25.13 27.32
N LEU A 51 6.83 25.59 27.02
CA LEU A 51 6.18 26.67 27.76
C LEU A 51 5.90 26.30 29.22
N LEU A 52 5.54 25.05 29.48
CA LEU A 52 5.36 24.55 30.84
C LEU A 52 6.66 24.47 31.64
N ASN A 53 7.80 24.25 30.99
CA ASN A 53 9.10 24.24 31.66
C ASN A 53 9.61 25.66 31.94
N SER A 54 9.33 26.63 31.08
CA SER A 54 9.69 28.05 31.26
C SER A 54 8.59 28.87 31.95
N TYR A 55 7.69 28.23 32.69
CA TYR A 55 6.52 28.87 33.30
C TYR A 55 6.84 30.02 34.25
N LYS A 56 7.86 29.86 35.11
CA LYS A 56 8.33 30.93 36.02
C LYS A 56 8.96 32.09 35.26
N GLU A 57 9.77 31.80 34.25
CA GLU A 57 10.41 32.80 33.40
C GLU A 57 9.36 33.68 32.70
N PHE A 58 8.27 33.07 32.25
CA PHE A 58 7.13 33.77 31.67
C PHE A 58 6.43 34.69 32.68
N GLY A 59 6.28 34.24 33.92
CA GLY A 59 5.77 35.07 35.03
C GLY A 59 6.66 36.28 35.33
N ILE A 60 7.99 36.08 35.37
CA ILE A 60 8.96 37.16 35.59
C ILE A 60 8.89 38.18 34.44
N LYS A 61 8.83 37.74 33.18
CA LYS A 61 8.66 38.63 32.02
C LYS A 61 7.39 39.46 32.14
N LYS A 62 6.27 38.86 32.53
CA LYS A 62 5.01 39.59 32.75
C LYS A 62 5.11 40.62 33.87
N MET A 63 5.86 40.36 34.94
CA MET A 63 6.11 41.35 35.99
C MET A 63 6.96 42.52 35.51
N LEU A 64 7.90 42.27 34.59
CA LEU A 64 8.74 43.30 33.97
C LEU A 64 8.01 44.12 32.88
N GLY A 65 6.69 43.96 32.76
CA GLY A 65 5.86 44.73 31.82
C GLY A 65 5.65 44.09 30.44
N PHE A 66 6.21 42.91 30.17
CA PHE A 66 5.96 42.22 28.90
C PHE A 66 4.54 41.65 28.86
N THR A 67 3.81 41.93 27.79
CA THR A 67 2.49 41.33 27.55
C THR A 67 2.63 39.88 27.09
N THR A 68 1.54 39.12 27.15
CA THR A 68 1.49 37.76 26.57
C THR A 68 1.80 37.79 25.07
N VAL A 69 1.39 38.87 24.38
CA VAL A 69 1.59 39.08 22.95
C VAL A 69 3.07 39.28 22.64
N ASP A 70 3.80 40.07 23.44
CA ASP A 70 5.23 40.31 23.23
C ASP A 70 6.05 39.02 23.31
N ILE A 71 5.72 38.17 24.28
CA ILE A 71 6.40 36.89 24.47
C ILE A 71 6.04 35.92 23.34
N TRP A 72 4.78 35.90 22.93
CA TRP A 72 4.29 35.09 21.80
C TRP A 72 4.95 35.48 20.48
N ILE A 73 4.97 36.77 20.12
CA ILE A 73 5.62 37.28 18.91
C ILE A 73 7.10 36.89 18.92
N LYS A 74 7.83 37.12 20.02
CA LYS A 74 9.24 36.75 20.12
C LYS A 74 9.52 35.26 19.93
N ASP A 75 8.71 34.39 20.53
CA ASP A 75 8.91 32.95 20.41
C ASP A 75 8.51 32.42 19.02
N ILE A 76 7.38 32.89 18.48
CA ILE A 76 6.89 32.44 17.17
C ILE A 76 7.79 32.97 16.06
N THR A 77 8.21 34.24 16.08
CA THR A 77 9.11 34.79 15.05
C THR A 77 10.40 33.98 14.94
N ASN A 78 10.99 33.57 16.06
CA ASN A 78 12.18 32.71 16.04
C ASN A 78 11.91 31.34 15.38
N LEU A 79 10.73 30.75 15.61
CA LEU A 79 10.34 29.49 14.97
C LEU A 79 9.98 29.68 13.49
N MET A 80 9.37 30.81 13.12
CA MET A 80 9.06 31.18 11.74
C MET A 80 10.32 31.42 10.91
N ILE A 81 11.32 32.12 11.47
CA ILE A 81 12.61 32.32 10.80
C ILE A 81 13.32 30.97 10.60
N LEU A 82 13.29 30.10 11.62
CA LEU A 82 13.83 28.75 11.50
C LEU A 82 13.10 27.94 10.42
N GLN A 83 11.78 28.04 10.35
CA GLN A 83 11.01 27.36 9.31
C GLN A 83 11.28 27.92 7.92
N LEU A 84 11.30 29.24 7.76
CA LEU A 84 11.60 29.90 6.50
C LEU A 84 12.97 29.47 5.97
N THR A 85 14.00 29.48 6.83
CA THR A 85 15.35 29.06 6.45
C THR A 85 15.39 27.60 6.01
N ILE A 86 14.72 26.70 6.74
CA ILE A 86 14.63 25.28 6.37
C ILE A 86 13.91 25.09 5.04
N ASN A 87 12.77 25.77 4.86
CA ASN A 87 11.98 25.68 3.64
C ASN A 87 12.78 26.15 2.43
N VAL A 88 13.44 27.31 2.51
CA VAL A 88 14.27 27.84 1.42
C VAL A 88 15.39 26.86 1.05
N ILE A 89 16.06 26.26 2.04
CA ILE A 89 17.11 25.26 1.80
C ILE A 89 16.54 24.03 1.07
N ILE A 90 15.38 23.52 1.50
CA ILE A 90 14.74 22.34 0.92
C ILE A 90 14.26 22.63 -0.50
N ASP A 91 13.64 23.78 -0.73
CA ASP A 91 13.16 24.17 -2.06
C ASP A 91 14.31 24.33 -3.04
N ILE A 92 15.44 24.90 -2.63
CA ILE A 92 16.67 24.97 -3.46
C ILE A 92 17.19 23.57 -3.77
N LEU A 93 17.30 22.70 -2.78
CA LEU A 93 17.75 21.32 -2.98
C LEU A 93 16.83 20.56 -3.95
N MET A 94 15.51 20.70 -3.78
CA MET A 94 14.53 20.06 -4.65
C MET A 94 14.55 20.64 -6.06
N PHE A 95 14.71 21.96 -6.20
CA PHE A 95 14.88 22.62 -7.48
C PHE A 95 16.09 22.05 -8.24
N ILE A 96 17.23 21.88 -7.57
CA ILE A 96 18.43 21.27 -8.17
C ILE A 96 18.16 19.84 -8.66
N ILE A 97 17.43 19.04 -7.89
CA ILE A 97 17.07 17.67 -8.28
C ILE A 97 16.16 17.66 -9.53
N MET A 98 15.23 18.62 -9.62
CA MET A 98 14.23 18.69 -10.69
C MET A 98 14.73 19.36 -11.98
N LEU A 99 15.87 20.06 -11.97
CA LEU A 99 16.47 20.73 -13.13
C LEU A 99 16.71 19.80 -14.33
N LYS A 100 16.79 18.47 -14.13
CA LYS A 100 16.99 17.50 -15.21
C LYS A 100 15.81 17.33 -16.17
N GLY A 101 14.61 17.89 -15.89
CA GLY A 101 13.40 17.60 -16.69
C GLY A 101 12.51 18.77 -17.10
N TYR A 102 12.76 20.01 -16.64
CA TYR A 102 11.79 21.12 -16.77
C TYR A 102 12.43 22.43 -17.28
N SER A 103 12.87 22.48 -18.54
CA SER A 103 13.37 23.74 -19.13
C SER A 103 12.24 24.72 -19.50
N ASN A 104 11.05 24.23 -19.85
CA ASN A 104 10.00 25.07 -20.48
C ASN A 104 8.88 25.54 -19.54
N TYR A 105 8.85 25.13 -18.26
CA TYR A 105 7.78 25.50 -17.30
C TYR A 105 8.29 26.19 -16.01
N LEU A 106 9.48 26.78 -16.07
CA LEU A 106 10.21 27.28 -14.91
C LEU A 106 9.43 28.35 -14.11
N ASN A 107 8.76 29.28 -14.80
CA ASN A 107 7.96 30.33 -14.15
C ASN A 107 6.74 29.79 -13.40
N SER A 108 6.02 28.83 -14.00
CA SER A 108 4.86 28.19 -13.35
C SER A 108 5.30 27.37 -12.13
N PHE A 109 6.45 26.72 -12.22
CA PHE A 109 7.06 25.99 -11.12
C PHE A 109 7.43 26.91 -9.95
N ILE A 110 8.17 28.00 -10.20
CA ILE A 110 8.55 28.97 -9.17
C ILE A 110 7.30 29.53 -8.49
N PHE A 111 6.27 29.92 -9.26
CA PHE A 111 5.04 30.44 -8.69
C PHE A 111 4.38 29.45 -7.73
N LYS A 112 4.29 28.16 -8.11
CA LYS A 112 3.74 27.11 -7.24
C LYS A 112 4.56 26.92 -5.96
N VAL A 113 5.90 26.93 -6.06
CA VAL A 113 6.78 26.85 -4.88
C VAL A 113 6.56 28.05 -3.95
N CYS A 114 6.53 29.28 -4.48
CA CYS A 114 6.25 30.48 -3.68
C CYS A 114 4.88 30.44 -2.98
N MET A 115 3.83 30.01 -3.68
CA MET A 115 2.51 29.83 -3.07
C MET A 115 2.52 28.76 -1.98
N SER A 116 3.26 27.67 -2.21
CA SER A 116 3.41 26.58 -1.23
C SER A 116 4.06 27.05 0.07
N LEU A 117 5.09 27.91 -0.04
CA LEU A 117 5.79 28.52 1.08
C LEU A 117 4.85 29.38 1.93
N ILE A 118 4.07 30.26 1.28
CA ILE A 118 3.12 31.15 1.95
C ILE A 118 2.08 30.33 2.72
N ILE A 119 1.47 29.34 2.07
CA ILE A 119 0.46 28.47 2.69
C ILE A 119 1.05 27.75 3.90
N GLN A 120 2.26 27.19 3.78
CA GLN A 120 2.90 26.45 4.87
C GLN A 120 3.23 27.36 6.07
N LEU A 121 3.69 28.60 5.82
CA LEU A 121 3.96 29.58 6.88
C LEU A 121 2.68 30.00 7.60
N VAL A 122 1.59 30.25 6.86
CA VAL A 122 0.28 30.58 7.45
C VAL A 122 -0.22 29.43 8.34
N ILE A 123 -0.20 28.20 7.84
CA ILE A 123 -0.60 27.02 8.59
C ILE A 123 0.23 26.87 9.87
N SER A 124 1.54 27.05 9.76
CA SER A 124 2.46 26.93 10.90
C SER A 124 2.20 28.01 11.94
N PHE A 125 1.89 29.23 11.51
CA PHE A 125 1.57 30.35 12.39
C PHE A 125 0.32 30.07 13.21
N VAL A 126 -0.72 29.53 12.57
CA VAL A 126 -1.95 29.11 13.25
C VAL A 126 -1.64 28.03 14.30
N PHE A 127 -0.97 26.94 13.91
CA PHE A 127 -0.71 25.82 14.82
C PHE A 127 0.22 26.19 15.98
N LEU A 128 1.29 26.94 15.73
CA LEU A 128 2.24 27.38 16.76
C LEU A 128 1.62 28.36 17.77
N SER A 129 0.54 29.04 17.40
CA SER A 129 -0.15 29.99 18.28
C SER A 129 -1.08 29.32 19.29
N ILE A 130 -1.57 28.11 19.00
CA ILE A 130 -2.54 27.39 19.86
C ILE A 130 -2.06 27.29 21.33
N PRO A 131 -0.80 26.90 21.62
CA PRO A 131 -0.32 26.83 23.01
C PRO A 131 -0.34 28.14 23.78
N TYR A 132 -0.21 29.29 23.10
CA TYR A 132 -0.16 30.61 23.74
C TYR A 132 -1.55 31.11 24.14
N ILE A 133 -2.60 30.68 23.45
CA ILE A 133 -4.01 30.94 23.85
C ILE A 133 -4.29 30.34 25.23
N TYR A 134 -3.69 29.19 25.56
CA TYR A 134 -3.83 28.59 26.87
C TYR A 134 -3.09 29.39 27.96
N ILE A 135 -1.90 29.92 27.66
CA ILE A 135 -1.07 30.64 28.63
C ILE A 135 -1.58 32.06 28.90
N SER A 136 -2.24 32.69 27.93
CA SER A 136 -2.82 34.02 28.11
C SER A 136 -3.83 34.05 29.28
N ARG A 137 -4.51 32.93 29.53
CA ARG A 137 -5.52 32.78 30.60
C ARG A 137 -4.95 32.57 32.00
N ILE A 138 -3.64 32.49 32.14
CA ILE A 138 -2.98 32.17 33.40
C ILE A 138 -2.55 33.46 34.12
N THR A 139 -2.88 33.55 35.41
CA THR A 139 -2.52 34.69 36.27
C THR A 139 -1.04 34.67 36.66
N ILE A 140 -0.44 35.86 36.78
CA ILE A 140 0.99 36.07 37.13
C ILE A 140 1.31 35.42 38.49
N SER A 141 0.42 35.55 39.47
CA SER A 141 0.57 34.95 40.80
C SER A 141 0.78 33.43 40.74
N ASN A 142 0.03 32.74 39.87
CA ASN A 142 0.17 31.30 39.68
C ASN A 142 1.48 30.93 38.96
N MET A 143 1.95 31.77 38.03
CA MET A 143 3.21 31.56 37.32
C MET A 143 4.43 31.62 38.24
N ILE A 144 4.49 32.64 39.10
CA ILE A 144 5.59 32.82 40.06
C ILE A 144 5.60 31.68 41.09
N LYS A 145 4.42 31.34 41.63
CA LYS A 145 4.24 30.23 42.57
C LYS A 145 4.42 28.85 41.91
N ASN A 146 4.65 28.80 40.59
CA ASN A 146 4.80 27.57 39.81
C ASN A 146 3.62 26.60 39.98
N LYS A 147 2.42 27.17 40.15
CA LYS A 147 1.15 26.45 40.18
C LYS A 147 0.69 26.25 38.74
N LYS A 148 1.28 25.26 38.08
CA LYS A 148 0.97 24.92 36.68
C LYS A 148 -0.39 24.21 36.66
N ASN A 149 -1.38 24.74 35.93
CA ASN A 149 -2.70 24.10 35.78
C ASN A 149 -2.68 23.01 34.68
N MET A 150 -2.06 21.87 34.97
CA MET A 150 -1.81 20.84 33.95
C MET A 150 -3.08 20.10 33.50
N LYS A 151 -4.21 20.24 34.21
CA LYS A 151 -5.48 19.53 33.90
C LYS A 151 -5.95 19.75 32.48
N ALA A 152 -5.94 21.00 32.00
CA ALA A 152 -6.39 21.31 30.64
C ALA A 152 -5.53 20.62 29.57
N ILE A 153 -4.22 20.57 29.78
CA ILE A 153 -3.27 19.94 28.85
C ILE A 153 -3.41 18.42 28.89
N VAL A 154 -3.57 17.82 30.09
CA VAL A 154 -3.85 16.39 30.23
C VAL A 154 -5.14 16.01 29.50
N ASN A 155 -6.19 16.81 29.62
CA ASN A 155 -7.45 16.57 28.91
C ASN A 155 -7.30 16.70 27.38
N PHE A 156 -6.66 17.77 26.91
CA PHE A 156 -6.37 17.99 25.48
C PHE A 156 -5.58 16.82 24.88
N ASN A 157 -4.49 16.43 25.54
CA ASN A 157 -3.67 15.31 25.13
C ASN A 157 -4.44 13.98 25.19
N SER A 158 -5.34 13.80 26.17
CA SER A 158 -6.17 12.59 26.24
C SER A 158 -7.13 12.50 25.06
N ILE A 159 -7.74 13.62 24.65
CA ILE A 159 -8.59 13.69 23.46
C ILE A 159 -7.78 13.35 22.20
N LEU A 160 -6.61 13.98 22.03
CA LEU A 160 -5.71 13.67 20.91
C LEU A 160 -5.31 12.20 20.89
N LYS A 161 -4.95 11.62 22.04
CA LYS A 161 -4.62 10.19 22.16
C LYS A 161 -5.75 9.32 21.65
N THR A 162 -6.98 9.59 22.09
CA THR A 162 -8.18 8.86 21.66
C THR A 162 -8.36 8.93 20.14
N ILE A 163 -8.24 10.12 19.55
CA ILE A 163 -8.35 10.32 18.09
C ILE A 163 -7.27 9.51 17.35
N PHE A 164 -6.01 9.58 17.78
CA PHE A 164 -4.93 8.85 17.12
C PHE A 164 -5.04 7.33 17.28
N ILE A 165 -5.55 6.83 18.41
CA ILE A 165 -5.81 5.39 18.57
C ILE A 165 -6.94 4.95 17.64
N ILE A 166 -8.01 5.74 17.50
CA ILE A 166 -9.09 5.46 16.54
C ILE A 166 -8.53 5.39 15.10
N ILE A 167 -7.75 6.39 14.69
CA ILE A 167 -7.09 6.42 13.37
C ILE A 167 -6.21 5.19 13.19
N PHE A 168 -5.40 4.84 14.20
CA PHE A 168 -4.52 3.67 14.17
C PHE A 168 -5.30 2.36 13.99
N ILE A 169 -6.40 2.18 14.73
CA ILE A 169 -7.27 1.00 14.62
C ILE A 169 -7.89 0.93 13.22
N LEU A 170 -8.38 2.05 12.68
CA LEU A 170 -8.98 2.09 11.35
C LEU A 170 -7.97 1.70 10.27
N VAL A 171 -6.80 2.33 10.24
CA VAL A 171 -5.73 2.06 9.26
C VAL A 171 -5.26 0.61 9.37
N SER A 172 -5.04 0.12 10.59
CA SER A 172 -4.61 -1.26 10.83
C SER A 172 -5.66 -2.28 10.37
N SER A 173 -6.94 -2.01 10.61
CA SER A 173 -8.03 -2.91 10.20
C SER A 173 -8.16 -2.98 8.68
N ILE A 174 -8.06 -1.84 7.98
CA ILE A 174 -8.06 -1.79 6.51
C ILE A 174 -6.86 -2.59 5.97
N SER A 175 -5.69 -2.41 6.58
CA SER A 175 -4.46 -3.08 6.15
C SER A 175 -4.50 -4.60 6.34
N LEU A 176 -5.11 -5.08 7.43
CA LEU A 176 -5.30 -6.51 7.67
C LEU A 176 -6.31 -7.13 6.70
N ASN A 177 -7.37 -6.42 6.35
CA ASN A 177 -8.36 -6.92 5.39
C ASN A 177 -7.79 -7.07 3.98
N GLU A 178 -6.81 -6.24 3.61
CA GLU A 178 -6.09 -6.36 2.33
C GLU A 178 -4.91 -7.34 2.37
N TYR A 179 -4.50 -7.78 3.57
CA TYR A 179 -3.32 -8.62 3.74
C TYR A 179 -3.41 -9.94 2.99
N ASP A 180 -4.58 -10.60 3.00
CA ASP A 180 -4.74 -11.91 2.35
C ASP A 180 -4.60 -11.81 0.83
N SER A 181 -5.14 -10.75 0.21
CA SER A 181 -4.97 -10.50 -1.23
C SER A 181 -3.54 -10.12 -1.60
N ILE A 182 -2.86 -9.36 -0.73
CA ILE A 182 -1.45 -9.00 -0.95
C ILE A 182 -0.57 -10.25 -0.81
N LYS A 183 -0.82 -11.06 0.22
CA LYS A 183 -0.09 -12.29 0.49
C LYS A 183 -0.27 -13.32 -0.62
N SER A 184 -1.49 -13.49 -1.15
CA SER A 184 -1.73 -14.39 -2.28
C SER A 184 -0.93 -13.95 -3.52
N PHE A 185 -0.97 -12.66 -3.86
CA PHE A 185 -0.19 -12.11 -4.97
C PHE A 185 1.32 -12.35 -4.81
N TYR A 186 1.89 -12.04 -3.64
CA TYR A 186 3.32 -12.21 -3.38
C TYR A 186 3.78 -13.67 -3.32
N ASN A 187 3.01 -14.55 -2.67
CA ASN A 187 3.46 -15.92 -2.45
C ASN A 187 3.24 -16.84 -3.67
N THR A 188 2.25 -16.56 -4.50
CA THR A 188 1.89 -17.46 -5.61
C THR A 188 2.14 -16.90 -6.99
N SER A 189 1.94 -15.59 -7.20
CA SER A 189 2.02 -14.99 -8.55
C SER A 189 3.36 -14.35 -8.80
N PHE A 190 3.93 -13.65 -7.81
CA PHE A 190 5.15 -12.87 -8.00
C PHE A 190 6.32 -13.72 -8.50
N GLU A 191 6.57 -14.91 -7.94
CA GLU A 191 7.63 -15.80 -8.42
C GLU A 191 7.39 -16.28 -9.87
N LYS A 192 6.12 -16.45 -10.26
CA LYS A 192 5.76 -16.87 -11.61
C LYS A 192 5.89 -15.73 -12.61
N TRP A 193 5.45 -14.53 -12.23
CA TRP A 193 5.66 -13.31 -13.00
C TRP A 193 7.14 -12.95 -13.12
N GLU A 194 7.96 -13.18 -12.09
CA GLU A 194 9.41 -12.97 -12.21
C GLU A 194 10.06 -13.82 -13.31
N LYS A 195 9.53 -15.03 -13.56
CA LYS A 195 10.00 -15.90 -14.65
C LYS A 195 9.59 -15.40 -16.04
N THR A 196 8.70 -14.41 -16.14
CA THR A 196 8.26 -13.80 -17.40
C THR A 196 9.09 -12.57 -17.81
N LYS A 197 10.16 -12.23 -17.08
CA LYS A 197 11.04 -11.08 -17.39
C LYS A 197 11.58 -11.09 -18.82
N ASP A 198 11.83 -12.29 -19.35
CA ASP A 198 12.35 -12.47 -20.71
C ASP A 198 11.24 -12.82 -21.71
N TYR A 199 9.96 -12.67 -21.34
CA TYR A 199 8.84 -12.95 -22.23
C TYR A 199 8.17 -11.67 -22.69
N ALA A 200 7.74 -11.68 -23.95
CA ALA A 200 7.00 -10.61 -24.59
C ALA A 200 5.83 -11.19 -25.39
N PHE A 201 4.87 -10.34 -25.74
CA PHE A 201 3.78 -10.70 -26.62
C PHE A 201 3.54 -9.60 -27.66
N ILE A 202 2.94 -9.96 -28.77
CA ILE A 202 2.52 -9.01 -29.80
C ILE A 202 1.14 -8.49 -29.41
N GLY A 203 0.94 -7.18 -29.47
CA GLY A 203 -0.27 -6.52 -28.98
C GLY A 203 -1.43 -6.46 -29.97
N GLY A 204 -1.26 -7.01 -31.17
CA GLY A 204 -2.30 -7.05 -32.19
C GLY A 204 -1.79 -6.78 -33.60
N LEU A 205 -2.75 -6.57 -34.49
CA LEU A 205 -2.55 -6.32 -35.92
C LEU A 205 -2.99 -4.90 -36.29
N LYS A 206 -2.36 -4.30 -37.31
CA LYS A 206 -2.79 -2.99 -37.84
C LYS A 206 -4.14 -3.13 -38.54
N ALA A 207 -5.13 -2.37 -38.07
CA ALA A 207 -6.52 -2.43 -38.53
C ALA A 207 -6.79 -2.03 -39.99
N LYS A 208 -5.79 -1.65 -40.79
CA LYS A 208 -6.04 -1.04 -42.12
C LYS A 208 -6.51 -2.03 -43.20
N ASP A 209 -6.33 -3.35 -43.03
CA ASP A 209 -6.57 -4.34 -44.09
C ASP A 209 -7.36 -5.57 -43.59
N TYR A 210 -8.57 -5.37 -43.05
CA TYR A 210 -9.34 -6.42 -42.35
C TYR A 210 -9.59 -7.69 -43.18
N GLU A 211 -9.85 -7.58 -44.50
CA GLU A 211 -10.05 -8.73 -45.40
C GLU A 211 -8.77 -9.56 -45.59
N GLU A 212 -7.61 -8.91 -45.73
CA GLU A 212 -6.34 -9.63 -45.90
C GLU A 212 -5.94 -10.34 -44.60
N LEU A 213 -6.24 -9.74 -43.44
CA LEU A 213 -5.96 -10.30 -42.12
C LEU A 213 -6.80 -11.54 -41.79
N GLN A 214 -7.95 -11.73 -42.44
CA GLN A 214 -8.78 -12.93 -42.28
C GLN A 214 -8.48 -14.04 -43.30
N SER A 215 -7.58 -13.80 -44.26
CA SER A 215 -7.26 -14.79 -45.29
C SER A 215 -6.45 -15.98 -44.75
N ASP A 216 -6.74 -17.20 -45.26
CA ASP A 216 -5.93 -18.39 -44.97
C ASP A 216 -4.46 -18.22 -45.34
N ALA A 217 -4.18 -17.46 -46.40
CA ALA A 217 -2.82 -17.13 -46.82
C ALA A 217 -2.07 -16.32 -45.75
N PHE A 218 -2.76 -15.42 -45.05
CA PHE A 218 -2.19 -14.67 -43.93
C PHE A 218 -2.05 -15.54 -42.68
N ASN A 219 -3.06 -16.34 -42.34
CA ASN A 219 -2.99 -17.28 -41.21
C ASN A 219 -1.87 -18.32 -41.38
N LEU A 220 -1.56 -18.75 -42.60
CA LEU A 220 -0.40 -19.60 -42.90
C LEU A 220 0.93 -18.91 -42.57
N LYS A 221 1.03 -17.60 -42.77
CA LYS A 221 2.21 -16.81 -42.37
C LYS A 221 2.30 -16.69 -40.86
N LEU A 222 1.17 -16.46 -40.18
CA LEU A 222 1.10 -16.47 -38.71
C LEU A 222 1.48 -17.83 -38.13
N LYS A 223 1.02 -18.94 -38.72
CA LYS A 223 1.45 -20.30 -38.36
C LYS A 223 2.96 -20.45 -38.44
N LYS A 224 3.60 -20.01 -39.54
CA LYS A 224 5.07 -20.06 -39.66
C LYS A 224 5.78 -19.24 -38.59
N LEU A 225 5.23 -18.10 -38.21
CA LEU A 225 5.76 -17.28 -37.12
C LEU A 225 5.56 -17.96 -35.75
N TYR A 226 4.38 -18.52 -35.49
CA TYR A 226 4.07 -19.29 -34.29
C TYR A 226 5.09 -20.41 -34.10
N LEU A 227 5.30 -21.25 -35.12
CA LEU A 227 6.25 -22.38 -35.06
C LEU A 227 7.67 -21.91 -34.78
N TYR A 228 8.12 -20.84 -35.46
CA TYR A 228 9.44 -20.26 -35.24
C TYR A 228 9.65 -19.79 -33.79
N LEU A 229 8.64 -19.18 -33.18
CA LEU A 229 8.72 -18.71 -31.80
C LEU A 229 8.52 -19.85 -30.79
N ASN A 230 7.60 -20.78 -31.06
CA ASN A 230 7.33 -21.95 -30.23
C ASN A 230 8.57 -22.82 -30.04
N ALA A 231 9.34 -23.04 -31.11
CA ALA A 231 10.63 -23.73 -31.06
C ALA A 231 11.67 -23.05 -30.15
N LYS A 232 11.50 -21.76 -29.83
CA LYS A 232 12.35 -20.99 -28.89
C LYS A 232 11.81 -20.96 -27.46
N GLY A 233 10.78 -21.76 -27.17
CA GLY A 233 10.19 -21.88 -25.84
C GLY A 233 9.07 -20.88 -25.55
N SER A 234 8.31 -20.45 -26.56
CA SER A 234 7.10 -19.64 -26.31
C SER A 234 6.07 -20.40 -25.49
N ILE A 235 5.30 -19.67 -24.70
CA ILE A 235 4.20 -20.18 -23.88
C ILE A 235 2.89 -19.69 -24.51
N LEU A 236 2.01 -20.62 -24.87
CA LEU A 236 0.60 -20.33 -25.11
C LEU A 236 -0.15 -20.60 -23.80
N ALA A 237 -0.78 -19.56 -23.28
CA ALA A 237 -1.60 -19.60 -22.07
C ALA A 237 -2.78 -18.67 -22.26
N ASP A 238 -3.84 -19.20 -22.85
CA ASP A 238 -5.09 -18.50 -23.07
C ASP A 238 -6.09 -18.93 -22.00
N PHE A 239 -6.35 -18.04 -21.04
CA PHE A 239 -7.28 -18.24 -19.94
C PHE A 239 -8.41 -17.20 -19.97
N ASN A 240 -8.65 -16.57 -21.12
CA ASN A 240 -9.57 -15.44 -21.24
C ASN A 240 -11.00 -15.75 -20.77
N ASP A 241 -11.45 -17.01 -20.91
CA ASP A 241 -12.75 -17.47 -20.40
C ASP A 241 -12.90 -17.35 -18.88
N PHE A 242 -11.79 -17.30 -18.15
CA PHE A 242 -11.74 -17.17 -16.69
C PHE A 242 -11.59 -15.71 -16.23
N THR A 243 -11.66 -14.74 -17.14
CA THR A 243 -11.80 -13.33 -16.75
C THR A 243 -13.20 -13.08 -16.20
N GLN A 244 -13.34 -12.05 -15.37
CA GLN A 244 -14.66 -11.69 -14.83
C GLN A 244 -15.64 -11.32 -15.95
N GLN A 245 -15.17 -10.61 -16.98
CA GLN A 245 -15.96 -10.20 -18.12
C GLN A 245 -16.47 -11.40 -18.92
N SER A 246 -15.60 -12.35 -19.27
CA SER A 246 -16.02 -13.56 -20.00
C SER A 246 -16.99 -14.42 -19.19
N MET A 247 -16.74 -14.58 -17.88
CA MET A 247 -17.66 -15.30 -17.00
C MET A 247 -19.03 -14.63 -16.92
N GLU A 248 -19.10 -13.29 -16.94
CA GLU A 248 -20.36 -12.55 -16.94
C GLU A 248 -21.11 -12.70 -18.27
N LEU A 249 -20.42 -12.62 -19.40
CA LEU A 249 -21.01 -12.84 -20.74
C LEU A 249 -21.54 -14.27 -20.90
N ASN A 250 -20.81 -15.26 -20.38
CA ASN A 250 -21.18 -16.67 -20.51
C ASN A 250 -22.22 -17.14 -19.48
N LYS A 251 -22.69 -16.27 -18.56
CA LYS A 251 -23.72 -16.64 -17.56
C LYS A 251 -24.99 -17.18 -18.22
N ASP A 252 -25.44 -16.51 -19.28
CA ASP A 252 -26.71 -16.80 -19.94
C ASP A 252 -26.56 -17.66 -21.21
N ALA A 253 -25.33 -18.05 -21.56
CA ALA A 253 -25.07 -18.93 -22.69
C ALA A 253 -25.68 -20.32 -22.46
N ASP A 254 -26.38 -20.84 -23.48
CA ASP A 254 -27.00 -22.17 -23.52
C ASP A 254 -25.96 -23.27 -23.79
N ILE A 255 -24.98 -23.36 -22.90
CA ILE A 255 -23.93 -24.37 -22.89
C ILE A 255 -23.75 -24.91 -21.47
N PRO A 256 -23.34 -26.18 -21.31
CA PRO A 256 -23.16 -26.76 -20.00
C PRO A 256 -22.20 -25.96 -19.13
N LYS A 257 -22.56 -25.77 -17.85
CA LYS A 257 -21.78 -24.97 -16.89
C LYS A 257 -20.29 -25.37 -16.82
N LEU A 258 -19.99 -26.64 -17.08
CA LEU A 258 -18.66 -27.20 -17.04
C LEU A 258 -17.76 -26.74 -18.21
N VAL A 259 -18.33 -26.51 -19.39
CA VAL A 259 -17.58 -26.08 -20.60
C VAL A 259 -17.71 -24.57 -20.87
N LYS A 260 -18.37 -23.82 -19.96
CA LYS A 260 -18.47 -22.36 -20.03
C LYS A 260 -17.13 -21.63 -19.95
N ALA A 261 -16.10 -22.32 -19.44
CA ALA A 261 -14.75 -21.82 -19.45
C ALA A 261 -13.74 -22.97 -19.62
N PHE A 262 -12.84 -22.82 -20.57
CA PHE A 262 -11.67 -23.67 -20.72
C PHE A 262 -10.44 -22.82 -21.06
N ALA A 263 -9.26 -23.41 -20.96
CA ALA A 263 -8.03 -22.71 -21.32
C ALA A 263 -7.33 -23.42 -22.48
N THR A 264 -6.72 -22.64 -23.37
CA THR A 264 -5.90 -23.16 -24.47
C THR A 264 -4.43 -23.02 -24.10
N VAL A 265 -3.68 -24.12 -24.15
CA VAL A 265 -2.25 -24.14 -23.80
C VAL A 265 -1.42 -24.89 -24.83
N ASN A 266 -0.11 -24.63 -24.90
CA ASN A 266 0.83 -25.41 -25.71
C ASN A 266 1.67 -26.36 -24.84
N PRO A 267 2.39 -27.33 -25.43
CA PRO A 267 3.32 -28.20 -24.71
C PRO A 267 4.35 -27.45 -23.84
N ASN A 268 4.90 -26.33 -24.31
CA ASN A 268 5.84 -25.52 -23.51
C ASN A 268 5.22 -25.01 -22.20
N TYR A 269 3.92 -24.67 -22.18
CA TYR A 269 3.21 -24.33 -20.95
C TYR A 269 3.21 -25.49 -19.94
N LEU A 270 2.93 -26.70 -20.40
CA LEU A 270 2.90 -27.92 -19.57
C LEU A 270 4.29 -28.32 -19.08
N ILE A 271 5.34 -28.03 -19.85
CA ILE A 271 6.73 -28.20 -19.41
C ILE A 271 7.04 -27.22 -18.27
N ASN A 272 6.61 -25.97 -18.39
CA ASN A 272 6.92 -24.91 -17.43
C ASN A 272 6.08 -24.94 -16.15
N ASN A 273 4.93 -25.62 -16.16
CA ASN A 273 4.02 -25.73 -15.03
C ASN A 273 3.98 -27.15 -14.45
N LYS A 274 3.86 -27.26 -13.12
CA LYS A 274 3.70 -28.55 -12.44
C LYS A 274 2.25 -29.01 -12.61
N PHE A 275 2.02 -29.96 -13.50
CA PHE A 275 0.70 -30.52 -13.76
C PHE A 275 0.78 -32.04 -13.93
N TYR A 276 -0.06 -32.76 -13.19
CA TYR A 276 0.03 -34.21 -13.04
C TYR A 276 -1.28 -34.91 -13.41
N ASP A 277 -1.14 -36.12 -13.93
CA ASP A 277 -2.25 -37.04 -14.16
C ASP A 277 -2.72 -37.71 -12.87
N ILE A 278 -3.77 -38.53 -12.97
CA ILE A 278 -4.31 -39.33 -11.86
C ILE A 278 -3.29 -40.29 -11.21
N ASN A 279 -2.21 -40.64 -11.92
CA ASN A 279 -1.14 -41.52 -11.44
C ASN A 279 0.05 -40.75 -10.85
N ASN A 280 -0.09 -39.43 -10.63
CA ASN A 280 0.98 -38.50 -10.22
C ASN A 280 2.15 -38.42 -11.21
N LYS A 281 1.98 -38.81 -12.48
CA LYS A 281 2.96 -38.60 -13.53
C LYS A 281 2.76 -37.21 -14.12
N LYS A 282 3.85 -36.49 -14.38
CA LYS A 282 3.77 -35.18 -15.04
C LYS A 282 3.15 -35.36 -16.43
N ILE A 283 2.13 -34.57 -16.74
CA ILE A 283 1.52 -34.55 -18.07
C ILE A 283 2.51 -33.88 -19.01
N ASN A 284 2.96 -34.63 -20.01
CA ASN A 284 3.87 -34.16 -21.05
C ASN A 284 3.33 -34.60 -22.41
N ILE A 285 3.25 -33.66 -23.34
CA ILE A 285 2.67 -33.84 -24.68
C ILE A 285 3.74 -33.44 -25.69
N LEU A 286 3.88 -34.25 -26.75
CA LEU A 286 4.84 -33.97 -27.83
C LEU A 286 4.20 -33.05 -28.88
N GLU A 287 4.99 -32.14 -29.44
CA GLU A 287 4.53 -31.24 -30.52
C GLU A 287 4.13 -31.99 -31.81
N SER A 288 4.61 -33.23 -31.97
CA SER A 288 4.27 -34.12 -33.09
C SER A 288 2.91 -34.82 -32.96
N GLU A 289 2.25 -34.71 -31.80
CA GLU A 289 0.92 -35.30 -31.60
C GLU A 289 -0.11 -34.63 -32.50
N ARG A 290 -0.89 -35.44 -33.22
CA ARG A 290 -1.86 -34.98 -34.23
C ARG A 290 -3.30 -35.01 -33.73
N ASP A 291 -3.56 -35.82 -32.72
CA ASP A 291 -4.88 -35.91 -32.09
C ASP A 291 -5.22 -34.59 -31.39
N SER A 292 -6.51 -34.27 -31.33
CA SER A 292 -7.00 -33.15 -30.51
C SER A 292 -6.96 -33.56 -29.04
N ILE A 293 -6.19 -32.85 -28.22
CA ILE A 293 -5.97 -33.26 -26.83
C ILE A 293 -6.73 -32.37 -25.87
N ILE A 294 -7.50 -33.00 -24.99
CA ILE A 294 -8.24 -32.31 -23.92
C ILE A 294 -7.82 -32.91 -22.59
N ILE A 295 -7.39 -32.06 -21.66
CA ILE A 295 -7.07 -32.47 -20.30
C ILE A 295 -8.25 -32.10 -19.39
N ILE A 296 -8.81 -33.12 -18.74
CA ILE A 296 -10.02 -33.00 -17.91
C ILE A 296 -9.69 -33.40 -16.46
N PRO A 297 -10.00 -32.55 -15.46
CA PRO A 297 -9.91 -32.92 -14.06
C PRO A 297 -10.75 -34.16 -13.71
N HIS A 298 -10.18 -35.06 -12.90
CA HIS A 298 -10.80 -36.35 -12.56
C HIS A 298 -12.21 -36.22 -11.97
N ARG A 299 -12.51 -35.17 -11.19
CA ARG A 299 -13.86 -34.86 -10.68
C ARG A 299 -14.95 -34.80 -11.75
N TYR A 300 -14.59 -34.59 -13.02
CA TYR A 300 -15.53 -34.46 -14.14
C TYR A 300 -15.67 -35.74 -14.97
N ILE A 301 -15.25 -36.89 -14.44
CA ILE A 301 -15.30 -38.18 -15.16
C ILE A 301 -16.70 -38.54 -15.68
N ASN A 302 -17.75 -38.20 -14.93
CA ASN A 302 -19.13 -38.47 -15.32
C ASN A 302 -19.64 -37.56 -16.45
N SER A 303 -18.94 -36.47 -16.75
CA SER A 303 -19.28 -35.50 -17.80
C SER A 303 -18.45 -35.67 -19.08
N GLU A 304 -17.72 -36.79 -19.22
CA GLU A 304 -16.86 -37.05 -20.39
C GLU A 304 -17.61 -36.91 -21.72
N LYS A 305 -18.81 -37.50 -21.82
CA LYS A 305 -19.62 -37.47 -23.04
C LYS A 305 -20.06 -36.05 -23.42
N GLU A 306 -20.41 -35.25 -22.42
CA GLU A 306 -20.84 -33.86 -22.60
C GLU A 306 -19.69 -32.99 -23.08
N ILE A 307 -18.50 -33.14 -22.48
CA ILE A 307 -17.28 -32.45 -22.90
C ILE A 307 -16.89 -32.87 -24.32
N LYS A 308 -16.89 -34.18 -24.63
CA LYS A 308 -16.59 -34.68 -25.99
C LYS A 308 -17.54 -34.09 -27.03
N ASN A 309 -18.84 -34.00 -26.73
CA ASN A 309 -19.81 -33.42 -27.63
C ASN A 309 -19.54 -31.93 -27.88
N PHE A 310 -19.19 -31.15 -26.85
CA PHE A 310 -18.85 -29.74 -26.99
C PHE A 310 -17.65 -29.53 -27.92
N PHE A 311 -16.60 -30.34 -27.76
CA PHE A 311 -15.39 -30.27 -28.57
C PHE A 311 -15.44 -31.09 -29.88
N SER A 312 -16.60 -31.64 -30.24
CA SER A 312 -16.75 -32.47 -31.46
C SER A 312 -16.47 -31.72 -32.76
N HIS A 313 -16.61 -30.38 -32.74
CA HIS A 313 -16.30 -29.50 -33.87
C HIS A 313 -14.82 -29.49 -34.28
N LEU A 314 -13.91 -29.98 -33.42
CA LEU A 314 -12.49 -30.08 -33.72
C LEU A 314 -12.15 -31.11 -34.83
N GLY A 315 -13.12 -31.95 -35.24
CA GLY A 315 -13.02 -32.80 -36.44
C GLY A 315 -11.97 -33.91 -36.43
N LYS A 316 -11.17 -34.02 -35.36
CA LYS A 316 -10.07 -35.00 -35.17
C LYS A 316 -10.41 -35.93 -34.00
N ASP A 317 -9.76 -37.10 -33.94
CA ASP A 317 -9.89 -38.01 -32.80
C ASP A 317 -9.49 -37.28 -31.51
N ILE A 318 -10.45 -37.17 -30.57
CA ILE A 318 -10.26 -36.44 -29.31
C ILE A 318 -9.63 -37.37 -28.28
N LYS A 319 -8.37 -37.11 -27.96
CA LYS A 319 -7.62 -37.78 -26.90
C LYS A 319 -7.82 -37.08 -25.56
N ILE A 320 -8.46 -37.79 -24.62
CA ILE A 320 -8.66 -37.28 -23.26
C ILE A 320 -7.53 -37.73 -22.34
N ILE A 321 -6.99 -36.79 -21.59
CA ILE A 321 -6.06 -37.05 -20.49
C ILE A 321 -6.72 -36.61 -19.19
N TRP A 322 -6.71 -37.49 -18.17
CA TRP A 322 -7.28 -37.17 -16.86
C TRP A 322 -6.23 -36.53 -15.95
N SER A 323 -6.48 -35.30 -15.49
CA SER A 323 -5.64 -34.63 -14.51
C SER A 323 -6.11 -34.91 -13.09
N LYS A 324 -5.16 -34.91 -12.14
CA LYS A 324 -5.47 -35.00 -10.72
C LYS A 324 -6.24 -33.75 -10.26
N ASP A 325 -7.18 -33.95 -9.34
CA ASP A 325 -7.97 -32.88 -8.73
C ASP A 325 -7.17 -31.95 -7.80
N ASN A 326 -7.71 -30.75 -7.56
CA ASN A 326 -7.18 -29.69 -6.70
C ASN A 326 -5.83 -29.14 -7.17
N GLN A 327 -5.57 -29.19 -8.47
CA GLN A 327 -4.39 -28.58 -9.07
C GLN A 327 -4.68 -27.15 -9.48
N LYS A 328 -3.72 -26.26 -9.21
CA LYS A 328 -3.81 -24.85 -9.57
C LYS A 328 -2.83 -24.52 -10.68
N LEU A 329 -3.33 -23.92 -11.75
CA LEU A 329 -2.56 -23.52 -12.92
C LEU A 329 -2.50 -22.00 -13.05
N PHE A 330 -1.38 -21.47 -13.53
CA PHE A 330 -1.19 -20.03 -13.65
C PHE A 330 -1.64 -19.54 -15.01
N SER A 331 -2.45 -18.48 -15.05
CA SER A 331 -3.04 -17.99 -16.29
C SER A 331 -2.04 -17.28 -17.20
N TYR A 332 -0.97 -16.70 -16.63
CA TYR A 332 -0.16 -15.67 -17.30
C TYR A 332 -1.01 -14.49 -17.80
N ASP A 333 -2.13 -14.23 -17.14
CA ASP A 333 -3.04 -13.13 -17.44
C ASP A 333 -3.37 -12.41 -16.13
N ILE A 334 -3.16 -11.09 -16.12
CA ILE A 334 -3.34 -10.22 -14.96
C ILE A 334 -4.80 -10.10 -14.55
N ASP A 335 -5.74 -10.23 -15.50
CA ASP A 335 -7.17 -10.04 -15.29
C ASP A 335 -7.88 -11.32 -14.85
N VAL A 336 -7.25 -12.48 -15.07
CA VAL A 336 -7.76 -13.77 -14.59
C VAL A 336 -7.47 -13.92 -13.10
N ASN A 337 -8.51 -14.05 -12.26
CA ASN A 337 -8.41 -14.38 -10.84
C ASN A 337 -7.34 -13.58 -10.04
N SER A 338 -7.23 -12.27 -10.28
CA SER A 338 -6.21 -11.38 -9.68
C SER A 338 -6.11 -11.50 -8.15
N LYS A 339 -7.25 -11.57 -7.44
CA LYS A 339 -7.30 -11.76 -5.97
C LYS A 339 -6.75 -13.10 -5.48
N TYR A 340 -6.81 -14.12 -6.33
CA TYR A 340 -6.37 -15.48 -6.03
C TYR A 340 -5.04 -15.82 -6.72
N GLY A 341 -4.28 -14.77 -7.04
CA GLY A 341 -2.92 -14.88 -7.52
C GLY A 341 -2.79 -15.32 -8.98
N ASN A 342 -3.76 -14.98 -9.83
CA ASN A 342 -3.75 -15.35 -11.25
C ASN A 342 -3.71 -16.87 -11.48
N MET A 343 -4.35 -17.61 -10.56
CA MET A 343 -4.42 -19.06 -10.59
C MET A 343 -5.85 -19.51 -10.89
N VAL A 344 -5.98 -20.54 -11.73
CA VAL A 344 -7.23 -21.24 -11.99
C VAL A 344 -7.15 -22.64 -11.40
N THR A 345 -8.17 -23.03 -10.65
CA THR A 345 -8.22 -24.34 -9.99
C THR A 345 -8.98 -25.32 -10.87
N ASP A 346 -8.36 -26.44 -11.20
CA ASP A 346 -8.91 -27.52 -12.02
C ASP A 346 -9.59 -27.03 -13.32
N PRO A 347 -8.89 -26.29 -14.19
CA PRO A 347 -9.43 -25.90 -15.49
C PRO A 347 -9.50 -27.10 -16.45
N LEU A 348 -10.47 -27.07 -17.37
CA LEU A 348 -10.40 -27.83 -18.61
C LEU A 348 -9.33 -27.23 -19.51
N LEU A 349 -8.42 -28.03 -20.05
CA LEU A 349 -7.38 -27.56 -20.97
C LEU A 349 -7.54 -28.17 -22.35
N MET A 350 -7.55 -27.33 -23.37
CA MET A 350 -7.31 -27.72 -24.76
C MET A 350 -5.82 -27.54 -25.06
N VAL A 351 -5.16 -28.57 -25.58
CA VAL A 351 -3.72 -28.50 -25.88
C VAL A 351 -3.47 -28.40 -27.37
N ILE A 352 -2.87 -27.27 -27.78
CA ILE A 352 -2.46 -27.00 -29.17
C ILE A 352 -1.00 -27.36 -29.35
N THR A 353 -0.74 -28.30 -30.24
CA THR A 353 0.58 -28.70 -30.72
C THR A 353 0.87 -28.10 -32.10
N GLU A 354 2.12 -28.18 -32.53
CA GLU A 354 2.51 -27.83 -33.90
C GLU A 354 1.81 -28.68 -34.98
N SER A 355 1.28 -29.85 -34.60
CA SER A 355 0.70 -30.85 -35.52
C SER A 355 -0.81 -31.05 -35.40
N ASN A 356 -1.46 -30.60 -34.32
CA ASN A 356 -2.91 -30.78 -34.11
C ASN A 356 -3.75 -29.50 -34.24
N GLY A 357 -3.14 -28.31 -34.21
CA GLY A 357 -3.86 -27.04 -34.25
C GLY A 357 -4.35 -26.68 -35.66
N ASP A 358 -5.42 -25.90 -35.71
CA ASP A 358 -5.94 -25.31 -36.94
C ASP A 358 -5.32 -23.93 -37.19
N LEU A 359 -5.53 -23.36 -38.38
CA LEU A 359 -4.90 -22.09 -38.78
C LEU A 359 -5.23 -20.94 -37.80
N HIS A 360 -6.44 -20.91 -37.26
CA HIS A 360 -6.88 -19.92 -36.29
C HIS A 360 -6.21 -20.09 -34.91
N ASP A 361 -5.90 -21.31 -34.48
CA ASP A 361 -5.21 -21.55 -33.21
C ASP A 361 -3.82 -20.91 -33.19
N TYR A 362 -3.14 -20.94 -34.34
CA TYR A 362 -1.83 -20.32 -34.49
C TYR A 362 -1.89 -18.81 -34.69
N ALA A 363 -3.03 -18.26 -35.10
CA ALA A 363 -3.22 -16.83 -35.28
C ALA A 363 -3.09 -16.05 -33.96
N LYS A 364 -3.27 -16.72 -32.80
CA LYS A 364 -3.03 -16.18 -31.45
C LYS A 364 -1.63 -15.57 -31.27
N VAL A 365 -0.65 -15.94 -32.10
CA VAL A 365 0.68 -15.30 -32.15
C VAL A 365 0.62 -13.80 -32.44
N ALA A 366 -0.41 -13.35 -33.15
CA ALA A 366 -0.57 -11.97 -33.58
C ALA A 366 -1.11 -11.04 -32.48
N GLY A 367 -1.47 -11.58 -31.32
CA GLY A 367 -2.01 -10.83 -30.20
C GLY A 367 -3.53 -10.72 -30.21
N GLU A 368 -4.12 -10.99 -29.07
CA GLU A 368 -5.54 -10.82 -28.74
C GLU A 368 -5.63 -10.33 -27.28
N GLU A 369 -6.84 -10.04 -26.79
CA GLU A 369 -7.07 -9.68 -25.38
C GLU A 369 -6.39 -10.71 -24.44
N GLY A 370 -5.75 -10.26 -23.35
CA GLY A 370 -4.99 -11.14 -22.43
C GLY A 370 -3.63 -11.65 -22.95
N GLY A 371 -3.25 -11.33 -24.19
CA GLY A 371 -1.93 -11.65 -24.77
C GLY A 371 -1.59 -13.15 -24.67
N PRO A 372 -2.42 -14.06 -25.21
CA PRO A 372 -2.35 -15.50 -24.92
C PRO A 372 -1.01 -16.15 -25.33
N PHE A 373 -0.38 -15.67 -26.41
CA PHE A 373 0.90 -16.18 -26.89
C PHE A 373 2.09 -15.31 -26.45
N LYS A 374 2.96 -15.88 -25.63
CA LYS A 374 4.08 -15.21 -24.97
C LYS A 374 5.38 -15.82 -25.46
N PHE A 375 6.17 -15.08 -26.24
CA PHE A 375 7.42 -15.56 -26.78
C PHE A 375 8.61 -15.12 -25.93
N LYS A 376 9.65 -15.96 -25.88
CA LYS A 376 10.89 -15.65 -25.17
C LYS A 376 11.74 -14.70 -26.01
N SER A 377 12.00 -13.50 -25.47
CA SER A 377 12.86 -12.50 -26.06
C SER A 377 14.34 -12.79 -25.81
N THR A 378 15.19 -12.56 -26.82
CA THR A 378 16.64 -12.61 -26.68
C THR A 378 17.24 -11.32 -26.10
N ASN A 379 16.51 -10.21 -26.16
CA ASN A 379 16.89 -8.92 -25.59
C ASN A 379 15.66 -8.23 -24.98
N ARG A 380 15.68 -8.03 -23.66
CA ARG A 380 14.56 -7.42 -22.94
C ARG A 380 14.23 -6.00 -23.41
N ASP A 381 15.24 -5.22 -23.78
CA ASP A 381 15.05 -3.81 -24.18
C ASP A 381 14.55 -3.68 -25.63
N ASN A 382 14.69 -4.74 -26.44
CA ASN A 382 14.18 -4.79 -27.80
C ASN A 382 13.58 -6.18 -28.12
N PRO A 383 12.39 -6.50 -27.58
CA PRO A 383 11.78 -7.81 -27.77
C PRO A 383 11.36 -8.07 -29.22
N GLN A 384 11.04 -7.01 -29.98
CA GLN A 384 10.69 -7.07 -31.40
C GLN A 384 11.81 -7.64 -32.26
N GLY A 385 13.08 -7.39 -31.90
CA GLY A 385 14.24 -7.94 -32.60
C GLY A 385 14.29 -9.48 -32.66
N THR A 386 13.59 -10.17 -31.75
CA THR A 386 13.54 -11.63 -31.69
C THR A 386 12.93 -12.28 -32.93
N PHE A 387 11.94 -11.61 -33.54
CA PHE A 387 11.19 -12.12 -34.69
C PHE A 387 11.28 -11.24 -35.93
N GLU A 388 11.90 -10.07 -35.84
CA GLU A 388 11.96 -9.08 -36.93
C GLU A 388 12.38 -9.68 -38.27
N ASN A 389 13.49 -10.41 -38.32
CA ASN A 389 13.98 -11.03 -39.55
C ASN A 389 12.98 -12.04 -40.12
N LYS A 390 12.38 -12.88 -39.26
CA LYS A 390 11.42 -13.89 -39.69
C LYS A 390 10.11 -13.26 -40.16
N ALA A 391 9.63 -12.22 -39.48
CA ALA A 391 8.43 -11.50 -39.89
C ALA A 391 8.63 -10.70 -41.18
N LYS A 392 9.86 -10.20 -41.44
CA LYS A 392 10.23 -9.57 -42.72
C LYS A 392 10.26 -10.59 -43.86
N GLU A 393 10.88 -11.76 -43.64
CA GLU A 393 10.88 -12.89 -44.59
C GLU A 393 9.44 -13.32 -44.97
N LEU A 394 8.53 -13.35 -43.98
CA LEU A 394 7.13 -13.72 -44.19
C LEU A 394 6.26 -12.58 -44.76
N GLY A 395 6.80 -11.36 -44.86
CA GLY A 395 6.07 -10.18 -45.35
C GLY A 395 4.98 -9.66 -44.40
N ILE A 396 5.07 -9.97 -43.10
CA ILE A 396 4.07 -9.60 -42.09
C ILE A 396 4.57 -8.57 -41.07
N TYR A 397 5.87 -8.24 -41.08
CA TYR A 397 6.49 -7.35 -40.08
C TYR A 397 5.77 -6.01 -39.91
N ASN A 398 5.39 -5.37 -41.02
CA ASN A 398 4.73 -4.06 -40.99
C ASN A 398 3.29 -4.11 -40.46
N LYS A 399 2.71 -5.31 -40.33
CA LYS A 399 1.32 -5.55 -39.90
C LYS A 399 1.19 -5.85 -38.42
N LEU A 400 2.26 -6.33 -37.78
CA LEU A 400 2.31 -6.57 -36.34
C LEU A 400 2.43 -5.22 -35.60
N VAL A 401 1.65 -5.04 -34.54
CA VAL A 401 1.58 -3.81 -33.74
C VAL A 401 2.09 -4.09 -32.34
N ASN A 402 2.86 -3.14 -31.82
CA ASN A 402 3.26 -2.99 -30.41
C ASN A 402 3.68 -4.30 -29.71
N VAL A 403 4.98 -4.48 -29.50
CA VAL A 403 5.48 -5.60 -28.69
C VAL A 403 5.57 -5.16 -27.24
N TYR A 404 4.89 -5.89 -26.35
CA TYR A 404 4.85 -5.61 -24.92
C TYR A 404 5.63 -6.66 -24.13
N SER A 405 6.38 -6.23 -23.12
CA SER A 405 7.00 -7.12 -22.13
C SER A 405 5.92 -7.62 -21.16
N VAL A 406 5.83 -8.94 -20.98
CA VAL A 406 4.86 -9.56 -20.06
C VAL A 406 5.11 -9.09 -18.63
N TYR A 407 6.37 -8.94 -18.24
CA TYR A 407 6.72 -8.51 -16.89
C TYR A 407 6.43 -7.03 -16.64
N ASP A 408 6.52 -6.19 -17.66
CA ASP A 408 6.39 -4.75 -17.45
C ASP A 408 4.96 -4.37 -17.04
N GLU A 409 3.96 -5.05 -17.62
CA GLU A 409 2.53 -4.91 -17.28
C GLU A 409 2.27 -5.19 -15.79
N VAL A 410 2.87 -6.26 -15.25
CA VAL A 410 2.73 -6.65 -13.84
C VAL A 410 3.66 -5.85 -12.92
N SER A 411 4.81 -5.40 -13.41
CA SER A 411 5.80 -4.65 -12.62
C SER A 411 5.23 -3.33 -12.07
N VAL A 412 4.32 -2.69 -12.82
CA VAL A 412 3.62 -1.48 -12.40
C VAL A 412 2.69 -1.78 -11.22
N GLU A 413 1.92 -2.87 -11.29
CA GLU A 413 1.03 -3.28 -10.19
C GLU A 413 1.83 -3.68 -8.95
N ILE A 414 2.91 -4.45 -9.12
CA ILE A 414 3.85 -4.79 -8.04
C ILE A 414 4.41 -3.52 -7.40
N TYR A 415 4.84 -2.55 -8.21
CA TYR A 415 5.38 -1.30 -7.71
C TYR A 415 4.34 -0.52 -6.90
N ASN A 416 3.11 -0.40 -7.41
CA ASN A 416 2.02 0.28 -6.72
C ASN A 416 1.67 -0.41 -5.38
N LEU A 417 1.65 -1.74 -5.35
CA LEU A 417 1.46 -2.51 -4.12
C LEU A 417 2.61 -2.29 -3.12
N LYS A 418 3.88 -2.33 -3.57
CA LYS A 418 5.05 -2.05 -2.72
C LYS A 418 4.99 -0.65 -2.13
N GLN A 419 4.65 0.35 -2.95
CA GLN A 419 4.50 1.73 -2.49
C GLN A 419 3.38 1.84 -1.46
N LYS A 420 2.20 1.26 -1.73
CA LYS A 420 1.08 1.25 -0.77
C LYS A 420 1.48 0.65 0.58
N LEU A 421 2.13 -0.52 0.56
CA LEU A 421 2.62 -1.19 1.78
C LEU A 421 3.67 -0.36 2.53
N PHE A 422 4.66 0.17 1.82
CA PHE A 422 5.68 1.01 2.43
C PHE A 422 5.04 2.22 3.12
N VAL A 423 4.09 2.89 2.47
CA VAL A 423 3.46 4.06 3.06
C VAL A 423 2.57 3.71 4.25
N ILE A 424 1.75 2.66 4.16
CA ILE A 424 0.96 2.17 5.29
C ILE A 424 1.87 1.91 6.50
N SER A 425 3.05 1.29 6.28
CA SER A 425 4.02 1.03 7.35
C SER A 425 4.56 2.30 7.99
N VAL A 426 4.87 3.34 7.21
CA VAL A 426 5.35 4.63 7.70
C VAL A 426 4.27 5.35 8.52
N VAL A 427 3.02 5.38 8.03
CA VAL A 427 1.91 6.02 8.75
C VAL A 427 1.63 5.30 10.08
N MET A 428 1.60 3.96 10.09
CA MET A 428 1.43 3.19 11.32
C MET A 428 2.56 3.47 12.31
N PHE A 429 3.81 3.49 11.85
CA PHE A 429 4.97 3.80 12.69
C PHE A 429 4.86 5.19 13.31
N LEU A 430 4.50 6.21 12.52
CA LEU A 430 4.30 7.58 13.00
C LEU A 430 3.14 7.69 14.01
N CYS A 431 2.02 7.00 13.76
CA CYS A 431 0.90 6.91 14.70
C CYS A 431 1.32 6.30 16.04
N ILE A 432 2.08 5.20 16.02
CA ILE A 432 2.60 4.58 17.25
C ILE A 432 3.52 5.57 17.98
N MET A 433 4.46 6.20 17.27
CA MET A 433 5.39 7.17 17.86
C MET A 433 4.67 8.35 18.53
N ILE A 434 3.66 8.93 17.88
CA ILE A 434 2.91 10.05 18.46
C ILE A 434 2.05 9.61 19.66
N ILE A 435 1.43 8.43 19.61
CA ILE A 435 0.69 7.86 20.75
C ILE A 435 1.62 7.68 21.96
N ILE A 436 2.81 7.09 21.76
CA ILE A 436 3.82 6.94 22.81
C ILE A 436 4.19 8.30 23.40
N PHE A 437 4.47 9.28 22.54
CA PHE A 437 4.85 10.62 22.98
C PHE A 437 3.75 11.28 23.84
N ILE A 438 2.49 11.16 23.42
CA ILE A 438 1.33 11.67 24.16
C ILE A 438 1.19 10.97 25.52
N ILE A 439 1.38 9.65 25.60
CA ILE A 439 1.33 8.89 26.86
C ILE A 439 2.43 9.36 27.83
N LEU A 440 3.66 9.52 27.33
CA LEU A 440 4.78 10.03 28.13
C LEU A 440 4.51 11.46 28.64
N GLN A 441 3.96 12.32 27.79
CA GLN A 441 3.61 13.68 28.20
C GLN A 441 2.44 13.71 29.20
N ASN A 442 1.43 12.85 29.02
CA ASN A 442 0.30 12.75 29.94
C ASN A 442 0.70 12.25 31.33
N THR A 443 1.53 11.22 31.40
CA THR A 443 2.05 10.72 32.68
C THR A 443 2.88 11.78 33.40
N PHE A 444 3.73 12.51 32.68
CA PHE A 444 4.49 13.63 33.24
C PHE A 444 3.59 14.77 33.75
N ASN A 445 2.64 15.22 32.92
CA ASN A 445 1.74 16.31 33.28
C ASN A 445 0.81 15.94 34.45
N TYR A 446 0.35 14.68 34.51
CA TYR A 446 -0.45 14.18 35.64
C TYR A 446 0.35 14.16 36.94
N PHE A 447 1.62 13.73 36.89
CA PHE A 447 2.50 13.75 38.05
C PHE A 447 2.75 15.19 38.53
N GLU A 448 3.06 16.12 37.64
CA GLU A 448 3.31 17.52 38.01
C GLU A 448 2.08 18.19 38.64
N GLU A 449 0.88 17.90 38.14
CA GLU A 449 -0.39 18.39 38.70
C GLU A 449 -0.59 17.90 40.14
N ASN A 450 -0.40 16.60 40.37
CA ASN A 450 -0.76 15.93 41.63
C ASN A 450 0.46 15.69 42.52
N LYS A 451 1.60 16.35 42.25
CA LYS A 451 2.88 16.06 42.89
C LYS A 451 2.82 16.07 44.42
N GLN A 452 2.12 17.03 45.01
CA GLN A 452 2.01 17.15 46.47
C GLN A 452 1.23 15.97 47.05
N LEU A 453 0.06 15.66 46.47
CA LEU A 453 -0.76 14.52 46.88
C LEU A 453 -0.02 13.19 46.71
N LEU A 454 0.67 12.99 45.59
CA LEU A 454 1.43 11.77 45.31
C LEU A 454 2.59 11.57 46.28
N VAL A 455 3.29 12.65 46.65
CA VAL A 455 4.36 12.62 47.65
C VAL A 455 3.81 12.30 49.04
N ILE A 456 2.70 12.95 49.45
CA ILE A 456 2.04 12.65 50.73
C ILE A 456 1.62 11.19 50.80
N LYS A 457 0.93 10.68 49.76
CA LYS A 457 0.53 9.26 49.69
C LYS A 457 1.75 8.32 49.76
N THR A 458 2.86 8.70 49.14
CA THR A 458 4.10 7.90 49.19
C THR A 458 4.69 7.86 50.61
N PHE A 459 4.71 8.97 51.33
CA PHE A 459 5.16 8.99 52.73
C PHE A 459 4.26 8.17 53.66
N HIS A 460 2.95 8.14 53.40
CA HIS A 460 1.98 7.35 54.18
C HIS A 460 1.92 5.87 53.75
N GLY A 461 2.83 5.40 52.89
CA GLY A 461 2.93 3.98 52.52
C GLY A 461 1.85 3.49 51.56
N TYR A 462 1.15 4.37 50.85
CA TYR A 462 0.14 3.96 49.86
C TYR A 462 0.77 3.14 48.73
N LYS A 463 0.08 2.07 48.33
CA LYS A 463 0.50 1.21 47.22
C LYS A 463 0.36 1.95 45.89
N TYR A 464 1.05 1.43 44.86
CA TYR A 464 1.06 2.02 43.51
C TYR A 464 -0.34 2.27 42.95
N TYR A 465 -1.24 1.29 43.07
CA TYR A 465 -2.60 1.38 42.56
C TYR A 465 -3.40 2.53 43.20
N ASP A 466 -3.32 2.69 44.53
CA ASP A 466 -4.06 3.71 45.27
C ASP A 466 -3.56 5.13 44.98
N LYS A 467 -2.27 5.25 44.61
CA LYS A 467 -1.68 6.52 44.19
C LYS A 467 -2.19 6.98 42.83
N TYR A 468 -2.28 6.07 41.86
CA TYR A 468 -2.57 6.38 40.45
C TYR A 468 -3.98 5.97 39.99
N ARG A 469 -4.87 5.55 40.89
CA ARG A 469 -6.25 5.16 40.58
C ARG A 469 -6.96 6.15 39.66
N ASP A 470 -6.91 7.44 39.97
CA ASP A 470 -7.62 8.47 39.19
C ASP A 470 -7.04 8.67 37.79
N TYR A 471 -5.74 8.41 37.61
CA TYR A 471 -5.11 8.41 36.28
C TYR A 471 -5.66 7.26 35.43
N TYR A 472 -5.67 6.05 35.99
CA TYR A 472 -6.15 4.86 35.30
C TYR A 472 -7.67 4.90 35.03
N LEU A 473 -8.47 5.53 35.90
CA LEU A 473 -9.90 5.75 35.65
C LEU A 473 -10.13 6.67 34.44
N LYS A 474 -9.38 7.75 34.31
CA LYS A 474 -9.44 8.63 33.12
C LYS A 474 -9.01 7.90 31.85
N MET A 475 -7.95 7.09 31.95
CA MET A 475 -7.50 6.24 30.86
C MET A 475 -8.61 5.25 30.45
N LEU A 476 -9.25 4.58 31.41
CA LEU A 476 -10.33 3.64 31.16
C LEU A 476 -11.53 4.31 30.47
N PHE A 477 -11.91 5.53 30.89
CA PHE A 477 -12.94 6.29 30.19
C PHE A 477 -12.60 6.55 28.71
N SER A 478 -11.33 6.89 28.40
CA SER A 478 -10.90 7.05 27.01
C SER A 478 -11.01 5.75 26.20
N TRP A 479 -10.74 4.60 26.84
CA TRP A 479 -10.87 3.28 26.20
C TRP A 479 -12.33 2.86 26.00
N ILE A 480 -13.24 3.24 26.90
CA ILE A 480 -14.68 3.02 26.71
C ILE A 480 -15.17 3.75 25.45
N ILE A 481 -14.75 5.01 25.24
CA ILE A 481 -15.11 5.77 24.02
C ILE A 481 -14.62 5.04 22.76
N ILE A 482 -13.40 4.51 22.78
CA ILE A 482 -12.85 3.75 21.64
C ILE A 482 -13.64 2.45 21.41
N ALA A 483 -14.02 1.75 22.48
CA ALA A 483 -14.83 0.53 22.38
C ALA A 483 -16.22 0.83 21.78
N ILE A 484 -16.88 1.91 22.21
CA ILE A 484 -18.15 2.36 21.63
C ILE A 484 -17.99 2.66 20.13
N PHE A 485 -16.90 3.33 19.74
CA PHE A 485 -16.60 3.59 18.33
C PHE A 485 -16.50 2.31 17.51
N ILE A 486 -15.80 1.28 18.01
CA ILE A 486 -15.68 -0.02 17.32
C ILE A 486 -17.05 -0.68 17.16
N ILE A 487 -17.87 -0.67 18.22
CA ILE A 487 -19.23 -1.23 18.21
C ILE A 487 -20.12 -0.51 17.19
N VAL A 488 -20.07 0.82 17.12
CA VAL A 488 -20.85 1.61 16.14
C VAL A 488 -20.42 1.29 14.71
N LYS A 489 -19.12 1.12 14.48
CA LYS A 489 -18.56 0.86 13.14
C LYS A 489 -18.92 -0.54 12.62
N ASN A 490 -18.70 -1.57 13.43
CA ASN A 490 -18.72 -2.97 12.97
C ASN A 490 -19.88 -3.79 13.58
N GLY A 491 -20.71 -3.20 14.43
CA GLY A 491 -21.64 -3.95 15.30
C GLY A 491 -20.91 -4.72 16.40
N VAL A 492 -21.61 -5.69 17.01
CA VAL A 492 -21.06 -6.51 18.11
C VAL A 492 -20.17 -7.66 17.58
N LYS A 493 -20.11 -7.88 16.27
CA LYS A 493 -19.34 -8.99 15.69
C LYS A 493 -17.84 -8.75 15.85
N PRO A 494 -17.07 -9.72 16.39
CA PRO A 494 -15.64 -9.58 16.51
C PRO A 494 -14.97 -9.61 15.14
N ASP A 495 -14.33 -8.50 14.78
CA ASP A 495 -13.42 -8.34 13.65
C ASP A 495 -12.00 -8.04 14.20
N ASN A 496 -11.00 -8.06 13.33
CA ASN A 496 -9.59 -7.73 13.58
C ASN A 496 -9.39 -6.45 14.40
N SER A 497 -10.32 -5.48 14.33
CA SER A 497 -10.33 -4.26 15.14
C SER A 497 -10.28 -4.52 16.66
N TRP A 498 -10.91 -5.58 17.17
CA TRP A 498 -10.90 -5.91 18.61
C TRP A 498 -9.53 -6.41 19.08
N SER A 499 -8.85 -7.21 18.26
CA SER A 499 -7.48 -7.66 18.54
C SER A 499 -6.51 -6.48 18.60
N ILE A 500 -6.62 -5.54 17.65
CA ILE A 500 -5.81 -4.32 17.63
C ILE A 500 -6.12 -3.44 18.85
N PHE A 501 -7.40 -3.29 19.22
CA PHE A 501 -7.83 -2.57 20.42
C PHE A 501 -7.17 -3.12 21.68
N MET A 502 -7.22 -4.44 21.88
CA MET A 502 -6.62 -5.08 23.06
C MET A 502 -5.09 -4.89 23.08
N GLY A 503 -4.42 -5.05 21.93
CA GLY A 503 -2.99 -4.79 21.83
C GLY A 503 -2.60 -3.36 22.17
N ALA A 504 -3.34 -2.37 21.65
CA ALA A 504 -3.11 -0.95 21.94
C ALA A 504 -3.40 -0.60 23.41
N LEU A 505 -4.41 -1.22 24.03
CA LEU A 505 -4.74 -1.04 25.44
C LEU A 505 -3.62 -1.57 26.35
N VAL A 506 -3.12 -2.77 26.06
CA VAL A 506 -1.98 -3.36 26.79
C VAL A 506 -0.73 -2.50 26.65
N MET A 507 -0.45 -2.01 25.43
CA MET A 507 0.67 -1.09 25.18
C MET A 507 0.55 0.21 26.01
N ASP A 508 -0.62 0.84 26.05
CA ASP A 508 -0.85 2.07 26.84
C ASP A 508 -0.63 1.84 28.34
N ILE A 509 -1.14 0.73 28.88
CA ILE A 509 -0.92 0.34 30.28
C ILE A 509 0.57 0.17 30.59
N ILE A 510 1.29 -0.59 29.76
CA ILE A 510 2.71 -0.89 29.96
C ILE A 510 3.54 0.39 29.92
N ILE A 511 3.36 1.21 28.89
CA ILE A 511 4.13 2.46 28.71
C ILE A 511 3.82 3.45 29.83
N SER A 512 2.54 3.58 30.20
CA SER A 512 2.12 4.41 31.32
C SER A 512 2.76 3.96 32.63
N ALA A 513 2.75 2.65 32.92
CA ALA A 513 3.34 2.11 34.14
C ALA A 513 4.86 2.34 34.21
N ILE A 514 5.58 2.09 33.11
CA ILE A 514 7.03 2.32 33.00
C ILE A 514 7.35 3.81 33.18
N SER A 515 6.59 4.68 32.51
CA SER A 515 6.78 6.13 32.58
C SER A 515 6.58 6.66 34.00
N ILE A 516 5.48 6.28 34.65
CA ILE A 516 5.16 6.67 36.02
C ILE A 516 6.29 6.22 36.97
N LYS A 517 6.72 4.95 36.91
CA LYS A 517 7.80 4.43 37.75
C LYS A 517 9.10 5.21 37.58
N LYS A 518 9.44 5.59 36.35
CA LYS A 518 10.63 6.40 36.04
C LYS A 518 10.52 7.83 36.57
N ILE A 519 9.34 8.44 36.46
CA ILE A 519 9.07 9.79 36.95
C ILE A 519 9.14 9.84 38.48
N GLU A 520 8.48 8.91 39.17
CA GLU A 520 8.51 8.83 40.64
C GLU A 520 9.95 8.69 41.17
N LYS A 521 10.72 7.72 40.65
CA LYS A 521 12.10 7.48 41.10
C LYS A 521 12.98 8.72 40.95
N ARG A 522 12.81 9.50 39.88
CA ARG A 522 13.64 10.69 39.60
C ARG A 522 13.21 11.92 40.40
N ASN A 523 11.91 12.11 40.59
CA ASN A 523 11.37 13.37 41.10
C ASN A 523 11.06 13.34 42.60
N ILE A 524 10.66 12.20 43.17
CA ILE A 524 10.41 12.11 44.62
C ILE A 524 11.71 12.38 45.39
N ILE A 525 12.84 11.83 44.95
CA ILE A 525 14.17 12.10 45.55
C ILE A 525 14.51 13.60 45.52
N LYS A 526 14.15 14.31 44.45
CA LYS A 526 14.39 15.76 44.32
C LYS A 526 13.47 16.60 45.20
N VAL A 527 12.24 16.14 45.43
CA VAL A 527 11.28 16.81 46.32
C VAL A 527 11.71 16.60 47.78
N ILE A 528 12.15 15.39 48.14
CA ILE A 528 12.67 15.07 49.47
C ILE A 528 13.91 15.91 49.82
N LYS A 529 14.82 16.17 48.86
CA LYS A 529 16.04 16.97 49.09
C LYS A 529 15.82 18.50 49.06
N ARG A 530 14.60 18.98 48.79
CA ARG A 530 14.27 20.42 48.67
C ARG A 530 13.27 20.92 49.72
N GLY A 531 12.69 20.01 50.52
CA GLY A 531 12.16 20.38 51.84
C GLY A 531 13.33 20.53 52.79
#